data_AF-A0AA85GBI6-F1
#
_entry.id   AF-A0AA85GBI6-F1
#
_cell.length_a   1.000
_cell.length_b   1.000
_cell.length_c   1.000
_cell.angle_alpha   90.00
_cell.angle_beta   90.00
_cell.angle_gamma   90.00
#
_symmetry.space_group_name_H-M   'P 1'
#
loop_
_entity.id
_entity.type
_entity.pdbx_description
1 polymer ?
#
loop_
_entity_poly.entity_id
_entity_poly.type
_entity_poly.pdbx_seq_one_letter_code
_entity_poly.pdbx_strand_id
1 'polypeptide(L)'
;MCITELKVSISDQLQALLDSAFEHLSTSVIQSEVKTLLNVFKSLKYNLLEEDLDLFAANDRWIESCIVHTEDFLKPFRSVLSTENNDRFVLILINEILHQLDQFIERKSFSTFGAIQLEKEYKNLFAYLTSISYSSLRDYFTRSLQICRLLNLDRVEEVHYYWNSSSWRLTAHEVRSILSLRRDFAVNEIRSLKLQ
;
A
#
# COMPACT_ATOMS: atom_id res chain seq x y z
N MET A 1 29.41 -31.41 -19.61
CA MET A 1 29.92 -30.02 -19.64
C MET A 1 28.93 -29.10 -20.34
N CYS A 2 28.54 -29.35 -21.59
CA CYS A 2 27.58 -28.48 -22.32
C CYS A 2 26.17 -28.41 -21.69
N ILE A 3 25.62 -29.52 -21.17
CA ILE A 3 24.29 -29.52 -20.52
C ILE A 3 24.33 -28.73 -19.20
N THR A 4 25.46 -28.75 -18.50
CA THR A 4 25.65 -28.04 -17.23
C THR A 4 25.76 -26.53 -17.45
N GLU A 5 26.49 -26.11 -18.50
CA GLU A 5 26.57 -24.71 -18.95
C GLU A 5 25.22 -24.19 -19.45
N LEU A 6 24.48 -25.01 -20.20
CA LEU A 6 23.15 -24.66 -20.73
C LEU A 6 22.11 -24.53 -19.62
N LYS A 7 22.15 -25.41 -18.61
CA LYS A 7 21.16 -25.45 -17.53
C LYS A 7 21.35 -24.36 -16.48
N VAL A 8 22.58 -23.97 -16.17
CA VAL A 8 22.85 -22.97 -15.13
C VAL A 8 23.08 -21.60 -15.77
N SER A 9 24.04 -21.47 -16.69
CA SER A 9 24.43 -20.15 -17.20
C SER A 9 23.36 -19.48 -18.06
N ILE A 10 22.68 -20.23 -18.95
CA ILE A 10 21.64 -19.63 -19.82
C ILE A 10 20.34 -19.41 -19.05
N SER A 11 19.97 -20.33 -18.15
CA SER A 11 18.79 -20.15 -17.29
C SER A 11 18.91 -18.90 -16.43
N ASP A 12 20.07 -18.69 -15.81
CA ASP A 12 20.32 -17.50 -14.99
C ASP A 12 20.31 -16.22 -15.84
N GLN A 13 20.86 -16.26 -17.07
CA GLN A 13 20.82 -15.12 -18.00
C GLN A 13 19.40 -14.78 -18.46
N LEU A 14 18.57 -15.78 -18.78
CA LEU A 14 17.18 -15.57 -19.15
C LEU A 14 16.35 -15.03 -17.98
N GLN A 15 16.62 -15.52 -16.76
CA GLN A 15 15.97 -15.01 -15.56
C GLN A 15 16.37 -13.55 -15.30
N ALA A 16 17.66 -13.22 -15.40
CA ALA A 16 18.13 -11.84 -15.26
C ALA A 16 17.55 -10.90 -16.35
N LEU A 17 17.40 -11.40 -17.57
CA LEU A 17 16.73 -10.65 -18.65
C LEU A 17 15.25 -10.42 -18.34
N LEU A 18 14.55 -11.43 -17.83
CA LEU A 18 13.15 -11.29 -17.40
C LEU A 18 13.03 -10.30 -16.24
N ASP A 19 13.93 -10.36 -15.26
CA ASP A 19 13.96 -9.47 -14.11
C ASP A 19 14.15 -8.00 -14.54
N SER A 20 15.12 -7.75 -15.42
CA SER A 20 15.34 -6.40 -15.97
C SER A 20 14.16 -5.92 -16.82
N ALA A 21 13.51 -6.79 -17.59
CA ALA A 21 12.31 -6.43 -18.34
C ALA A 21 11.16 -5.99 -17.41
N PHE A 22 10.96 -6.69 -16.29
CA PHE A 22 9.96 -6.31 -15.28
C PHE A 22 10.31 -5.01 -14.55
N GLU A 23 11.59 -4.77 -14.25
CA GLU A 23 12.04 -3.51 -13.67
C GLU A 23 11.82 -2.33 -14.63
N HIS A 24 12.14 -2.52 -15.92
CA HIS A 24 11.83 -1.54 -16.95
C HIS A 24 10.33 -1.31 -17.11
N LEU A 25 9.51 -2.36 -17.13
CA LEU A 25 8.05 -2.23 -17.18
C LEU A 25 7.49 -1.47 -15.96
N SER A 26 8.04 -1.76 -14.78
CA SER A 26 7.67 -1.08 -13.54
C SER A 26 7.92 0.42 -13.62
N THR A 27 9.15 0.80 -13.95
CA THR A 27 9.59 2.21 -13.99
C THR A 27 8.98 3.00 -15.13
N SER A 28 8.81 2.39 -16.30
CA SER A 28 8.31 3.09 -17.50
C SER A 28 6.79 3.18 -17.61
N VAL A 29 6.06 2.20 -17.08
CA VAL A 29 4.59 2.11 -17.25
C VAL A 29 3.88 2.11 -15.90
N ILE A 30 4.18 1.14 -15.03
CA ILE A 30 3.39 0.90 -13.81
C ILE A 30 3.39 2.12 -12.89
N GLN A 31 4.54 2.76 -12.67
CA GLN A 31 4.64 3.95 -11.82
C GLN A 31 3.75 5.11 -12.29
N SER A 32 3.68 5.33 -13.60
CA SER A 32 2.82 6.39 -14.17
C SER A 32 1.35 6.03 -14.07
N GLU A 33 1.02 4.76 -14.31
CA GLU A 33 -0.35 4.26 -14.22
C GLU A 33 -0.87 4.35 -12.79
N VAL A 34 -0.10 3.88 -11.81
CA VAL A 34 -0.48 3.93 -10.39
C VAL A 34 -0.69 5.37 -9.92
N LYS A 35 0.14 6.32 -10.36
CA LYS A 35 -0.09 7.74 -10.06
C LYS A 35 -1.43 8.22 -10.61
N THR A 36 -1.80 7.78 -11.79
CA THR A 36 -3.09 8.13 -12.42
C THR A 36 -4.25 7.54 -11.65
N LEU A 37 -4.15 6.25 -11.31
CA LEU A 37 -5.12 5.48 -10.53
C LEU A 37 -5.35 6.11 -9.14
N LEU A 38 -4.30 6.61 -8.49
CA LEU A 38 -4.36 7.23 -7.17
C LEU A 38 -4.64 8.74 -7.18
N ASN A 39 -4.93 9.35 -8.34
CA ASN A 39 -5.21 10.79 -8.42
C ASN A 39 -6.41 11.20 -7.56
N VAL A 40 -7.46 10.38 -7.53
CA VAL A 40 -8.65 10.63 -6.70
C VAL A 40 -8.24 10.62 -5.22
N PHE A 41 -7.57 9.55 -4.76
CA PHE A 41 -7.07 9.44 -3.39
C PHE A 41 -6.21 10.62 -2.98
N LYS A 42 -5.30 11.06 -3.84
CA LYS A 42 -4.43 12.21 -3.61
C LYS A 42 -5.23 13.47 -3.27
N SER A 43 -6.37 13.70 -3.93
CA SER A 43 -7.24 14.87 -3.72
C SER A 43 -8.18 14.75 -2.51
N LEU A 44 -8.44 13.54 -2.01
CA LEU A 44 -9.35 13.32 -0.87
C LEU A 44 -8.80 13.92 0.43
N LYS A 45 -9.71 14.45 1.25
CA LYS A 45 -9.42 14.97 2.59
C LYS A 45 -9.97 13.99 3.63
N TYR A 46 -9.17 13.70 4.66
CA TYR A 46 -9.56 12.83 5.78
C TYR A 46 -9.83 13.65 7.05
N ASN A 47 -10.25 14.90 6.86
CA ASN A 47 -10.69 15.82 7.89
C ASN A 47 -12.19 15.64 8.13
N LEU A 48 -12.60 14.39 8.33
CA LEU A 48 -14.00 13.98 8.35
C LEU A 48 -14.65 14.23 9.72
N LEU A 49 -15.93 14.55 9.66
CA LEU A 49 -16.87 14.47 10.77
C LEU A 49 -17.62 13.14 10.71
N GLU A 50 -18.38 12.83 11.75
CA GLU A 50 -19.20 11.61 11.79
C GLU A 50 -20.21 11.57 10.64
N GLU A 51 -20.86 12.70 10.34
CA GLU A 51 -21.83 12.84 9.24
C GLU A 51 -21.22 12.60 7.85
N ASP A 52 -19.91 12.82 7.68
CA ASP A 52 -19.23 12.52 6.42
C ASP A 52 -19.11 11.01 6.18
N LEU A 53 -19.12 10.18 7.24
CA LEU A 53 -18.99 8.73 7.10
C LEU A 53 -20.18 8.12 6.34
N ASP A 54 -21.38 8.66 6.52
CA ASP A 54 -22.56 8.22 5.78
C ASP A 54 -22.44 8.54 4.28
N LEU A 55 -21.84 9.68 3.93
CA LEU A 55 -21.58 10.06 2.55
C LEU A 55 -20.57 9.10 1.89
N PHE A 56 -19.50 8.75 2.61
CA PHE A 56 -18.52 7.76 2.15
C PHE A 56 -19.10 6.34 2.11
N ALA A 57 -19.99 5.98 3.04
CA ALA A 57 -20.65 4.68 3.04
C ALA A 57 -21.62 4.53 1.86
N ALA A 58 -22.30 5.60 1.47
CA ALA A 58 -23.18 5.62 0.31
C ALA A 58 -22.42 5.69 -1.02
N ASN A 59 -21.25 6.32 -1.06
CA ASN A 59 -20.48 6.53 -2.30
C ASN A 59 -18.97 6.70 -2.03
N ASP A 60 -18.25 5.58 -1.87
CA ASP A 60 -16.79 5.58 -1.78
C ASP A 60 -16.17 5.74 -3.17
N ARG A 61 -16.01 7.00 -3.58
CA ARG A 61 -15.56 7.36 -4.93
C ARG A 61 -14.15 6.90 -5.25
N TRP A 62 -13.30 6.63 -4.25
CA TRP A 62 -11.93 6.22 -4.52
C TRP A 62 -11.83 4.72 -4.71
N ILE A 63 -12.29 3.91 -3.75
CA ILE A 63 -12.03 2.46 -3.79
C ILE A 63 -12.70 1.81 -5.00
N GLU A 64 -13.95 2.15 -5.30
CA GLU A 64 -14.64 1.59 -6.47
C GLU A 64 -13.93 1.97 -7.77
N SER A 65 -13.55 3.25 -7.92
CA SER A 65 -12.78 3.72 -9.07
C SER A 65 -11.42 3.03 -9.17
N CYS A 66 -10.71 2.87 -8.06
CA CYS A 66 -9.41 2.22 -7.96
C CYS A 66 -9.48 0.77 -8.45
N ILE A 67 -10.51 0.03 -8.03
CA ILE A 67 -10.75 -1.36 -8.42
C ILE A 67 -10.98 -1.45 -9.93
N VAL A 68 -11.93 -0.67 -10.46
CA VAL A 68 -12.28 -0.69 -11.90
C VAL A 68 -11.07 -0.36 -12.78
N HIS A 69 -10.33 0.71 -12.45
CA HIS A 69 -9.13 1.08 -13.21
C HIS A 69 -8.04 0.01 -13.13
N THR A 70 -7.88 -0.65 -11.98
CA THR A 70 -6.93 -1.76 -11.84
C THR A 70 -7.32 -2.94 -12.73
N GLU A 71 -8.61 -3.30 -12.78
CA GLU A 71 -9.09 -4.38 -13.65
C GLU A 71 -8.86 -4.07 -15.13
N ASP A 72 -9.23 -2.87 -15.56
CA ASP A 72 -9.06 -2.42 -16.94
C ASP A 72 -7.59 -2.39 -17.35
N PHE A 73 -6.70 -1.93 -16.45
CA PHE A 73 -5.26 -1.93 -16.69
C PHE A 73 -4.69 -3.36 -16.81
N LEU A 74 -5.12 -4.29 -15.97
CA LEU A 74 -4.61 -5.67 -15.97
C LEU A 74 -5.14 -6.51 -17.14
N LYS A 75 -6.33 -6.20 -17.66
CA LYS A 75 -7.05 -7.02 -18.64
C LYS A 75 -6.22 -7.38 -19.89
N PRO A 76 -5.49 -6.47 -20.55
CA PRO A 76 -4.69 -6.81 -21.73
C PRO A 76 -3.53 -7.77 -21.42
N PHE A 77 -2.96 -7.68 -20.22
CA PHE A 77 -1.82 -8.51 -19.82
C PHE A 77 -2.22 -9.93 -19.47
N ARG A 78 -3.44 -10.14 -18.94
CA ARG A 78 -3.96 -11.48 -18.58
C ARG A 78 -4.06 -12.42 -19.79
N SER A 79 -4.24 -11.89 -21.00
CA SER A 79 -4.28 -12.70 -22.23
C SER A 79 -2.91 -13.01 -22.84
N VAL A 80 -1.85 -12.31 -22.43
CA VAL A 80 -0.52 -12.38 -23.07
C VAL A 80 0.52 -13.01 -22.16
N LEU A 81 0.44 -12.77 -20.85
CA LEU A 81 1.39 -13.31 -19.88
C LEU A 81 1.02 -14.74 -19.48
N SER A 82 2.05 -15.56 -19.22
CA SER A 82 1.86 -16.83 -18.50
C SER A 82 1.32 -16.55 -17.09
N THR A 83 0.72 -17.56 -16.46
CA THR A 83 0.18 -17.44 -15.09
C THR A 83 1.22 -16.90 -14.09
N GLU A 84 2.45 -17.41 -14.13
CA GLU A 84 3.53 -17.00 -13.24
C GLU A 84 3.99 -15.56 -13.49
N ASN A 85 4.14 -15.17 -14.77
CA ASN A 85 4.48 -13.80 -15.13
C ASN A 85 3.35 -12.82 -14.82
N ASN A 86 2.09 -13.27 -14.91
CA ASN A 86 0.93 -12.47 -14.54
C ASN A 86 0.88 -12.23 -13.03
N ASP A 87 1.11 -13.26 -12.20
CA ASP A 87 1.19 -13.10 -10.74
C ASP A 87 2.31 -12.14 -10.36
N ARG A 88 3.51 -12.33 -10.94
CA ARG A 88 4.64 -11.41 -10.72
C ARG A 88 4.30 -9.97 -11.11
N PHE A 89 3.65 -9.76 -12.26
CA PHE A 89 3.21 -8.44 -12.70
C PHE A 89 2.23 -7.81 -11.71
N VAL A 90 1.24 -8.58 -11.25
CA VAL A 90 0.26 -8.13 -10.24
C VAL A 90 0.96 -7.76 -8.93
N LEU A 91 1.92 -8.55 -8.47
CA LEU A 91 2.68 -8.24 -7.25
C LEU A 91 3.51 -6.96 -7.36
N ILE A 92 4.12 -6.70 -8.52
CA ILE A 92 4.85 -5.44 -8.77
C ILE A 92 3.87 -4.26 -8.72
N LEU A 93 2.70 -4.38 -9.36
CA LEU A 93 1.65 -3.37 -9.33
C LEU A 93 1.16 -3.09 -7.91
N ILE A 94 0.88 -4.14 -7.12
CA ILE A 94 0.46 -4.03 -5.72
C ILE A 94 1.50 -3.28 -4.90
N ASN A 95 2.78 -3.64 -5.04
CA ASN A 95 3.86 -2.99 -4.31
C ASN A 95 3.96 -1.49 -4.66
N GLU A 96 3.80 -1.13 -5.93
CA GLU A 96 3.81 0.28 -6.35
C GLU A 96 2.57 1.04 -5.85
N ILE A 97 1.37 0.43 -5.87
CA ILE A 97 0.14 1.02 -5.29
C ILE A 97 0.36 1.35 -3.81
N LEU A 98 0.83 0.38 -3.03
CA LEU A 98 1.08 0.57 -1.60
C LEU A 98 2.16 1.63 -1.34
N HIS A 99 3.24 1.62 -2.14
CA HIS A 99 4.30 2.61 -2.03
C HIS A 99 3.80 4.04 -2.27
N GLN A 100 3.01 4.27 -3.32
CA GLN A 100 2.46 5.59 -3.63
C GLN A 100 1.39 6.02 -2.60
N LEU A 101 0.58 5.09 -2.09
CA LEU A 101 -0.37 5.36 -1.02
C LEU A 101 0.33 5.87 0.25
N ASP A 102 1.41 5.20 0.68
CA ASP A 102 2.22 5.63 1.82
C ASP A 102 2.70 7.07 1.63
N GLN A 103 3.25 7.42 0.45
CA GLN A 103 3.71 8.78 0.13
C GLN A 103 2.58 9.82 0.17
N PHE A 104 1.36 9.46 -0.25
CA PHE A 104 0.21 10.37 -0.21
C PHE A 104 -0.34 10.53 1.20
N ILE A 105 -0.33 9.47 2.02
CA ILE A 105 -0.78 9.52 3.42
C ILE A 105 0.10 10.45 4.24
N GLU A 106 1.43 10.41 4.05
CA GLU A 106 2.38 11.29 4.73
C GLU A 106 2.14 12.79 4.50
N ARG A 107 1.37 13.14 3.45
CA ARG A 107 1.05 14.53 3.09
C ARG A 107 -0.37 14.94 3.50
N LYS A 108 -1.11 14.07 4.18
CA LYS A 108 -2.50 14.30 4.60
C LYS A 108 -2.57 14.62 6.08
N SER A 109 -3.77 14.98 6.52
CA SER A 109 -4.09 15.13 7.95
C SER A 109 -5.36 14.36 8.23
N PHE A 110 -5.44 13.75 9.41
CA PHE A 110 -6.51 12.84 9.79
C PHE A 110 -7.23 13.35 11.03
N SER A 111 -8.55 13.21 10.97
CA SER A 111 -9.44 13.12 12.15
C SER A 111 -9.57 11.65 12.54
N THR A 112 -10.17 11.36 13.71
CA THR A 112 -10.51 9.99 14.11
C THR A 112 -11.39 9.30 13.06
N PHE A 113 -12.44 9.97 12.59
CA PHE A 113 -13.32 9.41 11.55
C PHE A 113 -12.61 9.23 10.20
N GLY A 114 -11.70 10.15 9.85
CA GLY A 114 -10.84 10.00 8.68
C GLY A 114 -9.91 8.79 8.77
N ALA A 115 -9.37 8.49 9.94
CA ALA A 115 -8.55 7.30 10.15
C ALA A 115 -9.36 6.00 10.03
N ILE A 116 -10.60 6.00 10.52
CA ILE A 116 -11.53 4.86 10.39
C ILE A 116 -11.87 4.63 8.92
N GLN A 117 -12.17 5.71 8.17
CA GLN A 117 -12.48 5.61 6.74
C GLN A 117 -11.28 5.07 5.95
N LEU A 118 -10.06 5.57 6.22
CA LEU A 118 -8.84 5.03 5.60
C LEU A 118 -8.65 3.54 5.88
N GLU A 119 -8.89 3.09 7.12
CA GLU A 119 -8.78 1.67 7.46
C GLU A 119 -9.79 0.80 6.69
N LYS A 120 -11.04 1.28 6.56
CA LYS A 120 -12.08 0.62 5.76
C LYS A 120 -11.66 0.49 4.29
N GLU A 121 -11.13 1.56 3.72
CA GLU A 121 -10.65 1.57 2.34
C GLU A 121 -9.49 0.59 2.13
N TYR A 122 -8.51 0.55 3.05
CA TYR A 122 -7.43 -0.43 3.01
C TYR A 122 -7.95 -1.88 3.11
N LYS A 123 -8.98 -2.14 3.92
CA LYS A 123 -9.60 -3.47 4.01
C LYS A 123 -10.24 -3.86 2.68
N ASN A 124 -10.95 -2.94 2.02
CA ASN A 124 -11.55 -3.19 0.71
C ASN A 124 -10.47 -3.40 -0.37
N LEU A 125 -9.44 -2.56 -0.39
CA LEU A 125 -8.31 -2.70 -1.30
C LEU A 125 -7.58 -4.03 -1.08
N PHE A 126 -7.34 -4.42 0.18
CA PHE A 126 -6.72 -5.71 0.51
C PHE A 126 -7.56 -6.89 0.01
N ALA A 127 -8.88 -6.85 0.21
CA ALA A 127 -9.79 -7.89 -0.24
C ALA A 127 -9.76 -8.04 -1.77
N TYR A 128 -9.85 -6.91 -2.49
CA TYR A 128 -9.75 -6.91 -3.94
C TYR A 128 -8.39 -7.41 -4.44
N LEU A 129 -7.28 -6.86 -3.95
CA LEU A 129 -5.94 -7.27 -4.41
C LEU A 129 -5.66 -8.75 -4.10
N THR A 130 -6.18 -9.27 -2.98
CA THR A 130 -6.11 -10.70 -2.66
C THR A 130 -6.90 -11.54 -3.66
N SER A 131 -8.03 -11.04 -4.18
CA SER A 131 -8.84 -11.77 -5.16
C SER A 131 -8.17 -11.91 -6.54
N ILE A 132 -7.20 -11.05 -6.85
CA ILE A 132 -6.50 -11.03 -8.14
C ILE A 132 -5.06 -11.55 -8.08
N SER A 133 -4.56 -11.91 -6.89
CA SER A 133 -3.21 -12.43 -6.63
C SER A 133 -3.28 -13.90 -6.22
N TYR A 134 -2.34 -14.73 -6.69
CA TYR A 134 -2.18 -16.10 -6.19
C TYR A 134 -1.35 -16.13 -4.91
N SER A 135 -0.44 -15.18 -4.76
CA SER A 135 0.45 -15.05 -3.62
C SER A 135 -0.24 -14.36 -2.43
N SER A 136 0.16 -14.75 -1.21
CA SER A 136 -0.33 -14.12 0.04
C SER A 136 0.18 -12.68 0.16
N LEU A 137 -0.75 -11.74 0.33
CA LEU A 137 -0.44 -10.30 0.42
C LEU A 137 -0.19 -9.78 1.84
N ARG A 138 -0.22 -10.66 2.85
CA ARG A 138 -0.16 -10.27 4.27
C ARG A 138 1.09 -9.44 4.59
N ASP A 139 2.25 -9.86 4.09
CA ASP A 139 3.51 -9.17 4.36
C ASP A 139 3.59 -7.81 3.66
N TYR A 140 3.09 -7.71 2.43
CA TYR A 140 3.00 -6.46 1.67
C TYR A 140 2.18 -5.39 2.41
N PHE A 141 1.05 -5.81 3.01
CA PHE A 141 0.14 -4.90 3.72
C PHE A 141 0.54 -4.62 5.17
N THR A 142 1.52 -5.34 5.72
CA THR A 142 1.87 -5.23 7.14
C THR A 142 2.21 -3.79 7.54
N ARG A 143 2.96 -3.07 6.69
CA ARG A 143 3.31 -1.67 6.93
C ARG A 143 2.07 -0.77 6.91
N SER A 144 1.23 -0.85 5.87
CA SER A 144 0.02 -0.02 5.76
C SER A 144 -0.99 -0.29 6.88
N LEU A 145 -1.10 -1.53 7.35
CA LEU A 145 -1.92 -1.87 8.52
C LEU A 145 -1.36 -1.28 9.82
N GLN A 146 -0.04 -1.21 9.98
CA GLN A 146 0.58 -0.52 11.11
C GLN A 146 0.32 0.99 11.05
N ILE A 147 0.38 1.60 9.87
CA ILE A 147 0.01 3.01 9.66
C ILE A 147 -1.45 3.24 10.07
N CYS A 148 -2.39 2.42 9.58
CA CYS A 148 -3.81 2.52 9.94
C CYS A 148 -4.01 2.38 11.45
N ARG A 149 -3.30 1.45 12.10
CA ARG A 149 -3.38 1.26 13.55
C ARG A 149 -2.89 2.49 14.32
N LEU A 150 -1.76 3.07 13.93
CA LEU A 150 -1.25 4.30 14.55
C LEU A 150 -2.23 5.47 14.39
N LEU A 151 -2.83 5.60 13.21
CA LEU A 151 -3.82 6.64 12.94
C LEU A 151 -5.13 6.42 13.70
N ASN A 152 -5.45 5.19 14.13
CA ASN A 152 -6.68 4.85 14.87
C ASN A 152 -6.46 4.70 16.38
N LEU A 153 -5.31 5.10 16.93
CA LEU A 153 -5.13 5.16 18.38
C LEU A 153 -6.08 6.20 18.99
N ASP A 154 -6.54 5.93 20.21
CA ASP A 154 -7.29 6.92 20.99
C ASP A 154 -6.34 7.89 21.68
N ARG A 155 -5.16 7.40 22.08
CA ARG A 155 -4.11 8.19 22.75
C ARG A 155 -2.72 7.86 22.22
N VAL A 156 -1.84 8.86 22.24
CA VAL A 156 -0.46 8.75 21.73
C VAL A 156 0.33 7.65 22.45
N GLU A 157 0.13 7.47 23.76
CA GLU A 157 0.85 6.49 24.58
C GLU A 157 0.53 5.04 24.23
N GLU A 158 -0.63 4.77 23.61
CA GLU A 158 -1.06 3.42 23.23
C GLU A 158 -0.12 2.76 22.22
N VAL A 159 0.71 3.55 21.54
CA VAL A 159 1.77 3.04 20.66
C VAL A 159 2.67 2.04 21.37
N HIS A 160 2.89 2.18 22.68
CA HIS A 160 3.73 1.29 23.47
C HIS A 160 3.18 -0.15 23.57
N TYR A 161 1.88 -0.36 23.38
CA TYR A 161 1.30 -1.71 23.36
C TYR A 161 1.63 -2.49 22.08
N TYR A 162 2.03 -1.79 21.02
CA TYR A 162 2.26 -2.39 19.69
C TYR A 162 3.72 -2.30 19.23
N TRP A 163 4.41 -1.24 19.67
CA TRP A 163 5.82 -0.97 19.37
C TRP A 163 6.71 -2.15 19.78
N ASN A 164 7.75 -2.42 18.98
CA ASN A 164 8.74 -3.47 19.22
C ASN A 164 8.20 -4.91 19.19
N SER A 165 7.08 -5.15 18.51
CA SER A 165 6.66 -6.49 18.13
C SER A 165 7.57 -7.05 17.02
N SER A 166 7.71 -8.38 16.95
CA SER A 166 8.58 -9.04 15.96
C SER A 166 8.18 -8.77 14.50
N SER A 167 6.93 -8.37 14.26
CA SER A 167 6.40 -8.02 12.95
C SER A 167 6.41 -6.52 12.65
N TRP A 168 6.95 -5.69 13.54
CA TRP A 168 6.98 -4.24 13.38
C TRP A 168 7.91 -3.80 12.23
N ARG A 169 7.43 -2.92 11.35
CA ARG A 169 8.14 -2.50 10.12
C ARG A 169 8.45 -1.00 10.06
N LEU A 170 7.88 -0.20 10.96
CA LEU A 170 8.06 1.25 10.99
C LEU A 170 9.22 1.64 11.91
N THR A 171 10.08 2.54 11.46
CA THR A 171 11.11 3.15 12.31
C THR A 171 10.49 4.09 13.35
N ALA A 172 11.24 4.39 14.40
CA ALA A 172 10.77 5.30 15.45
C ALA A 172 10.51 6.72 14.92
N HIS A 173 11.20 7.11 13.85
CA HIS A 173 10.94 8.38 13.16
C HIS A 173 9.61 8.34 12.42
N GLU A 174 9.38 7.30 11.61
CA GLU A 174 8.13 7.13 10.86
C GLU A 174 6.92 7.07 11.78
N VAL A 175 7.02 6.38 12.92
CA VAL A 175 5.92 6.35 13.91
C VAL A 175 5.56 7.76 14.38
N ARG A 176 6.54 8.58 14.74
CA ARG A 176 6.28 9.96 15.17
C ARG A 176 5.70 10.80 14.03
N SER A 177 6.20 10.62 12.81
CA SER A 177 5.67 11.30 11.62
C SER A 177 4.21 10.92 11.35
N ILE A 178 3.86 9.63 11.40
CA ILE A 178 2.50 9.14 11.20
C ILE A 178 1.55 9.63 12.30
N LEU A 179 1.97 9.56 13.57
CA LEU A 179 1.17 10.07 14.69
C LEU A 179 0.92 11.58 14.55
N SER A 180 1.87 12.34 14.01
CA SER A 180 1.72 13.77 13.77
C SER A 180 0.69 14.12 12.69
N LEU A 181 0.23 13.14 11.91
CA LEU A 181 -0.84 13.34 10.92
C LEU A 181 -2.22 13.46 11.60
N ARG A 182 -2.38 12.97 12.84
CA ARG A 182 -3.60 13.15 13.65
C ARG A 182 -3.62 14.54 14.27
N ARG A 183 -4.65 15.34 13.95
CA ARG A 183 -4.70 16.76 14.37
C ARG A 183 -4.95 16.96 15.87
N ASP A 184 -5.56 15.98 16.50
CA ASP A 184 -5.93 15.98 17.91
C ASP A 184 -4.81 15.48 18.83
N PHE A 185 -3.74 14.90 18.27
CA PHE A 185 -2.57 14.50 19.04
C PHE A 185 -1.62 15.67 19.28
N ALA A 186 -1.26 15.90 20.55
CA ALA A 186 -0.38 16.99 20.91
C ALA A 186 1.07 16.69 20.49
N VAL A 187 1.71 17.63 19.81
CA VAL A 187 3.11 17.51 19.35
C VAL A 187 4.07 17.20 20.51
N ASN A 188 3.80 17.73 21.70
CA ASN A 188 4.62 17.48 22.89
C ASN A 188 4.53 16.03 23.38
N GLU A 189 3.34 15.43 23.33
CA GLU A 189 3.13 14.01 23.70
C GLU A 189 3.92 13.12 22.74
N ILE A 190 3.80 13.35 21.43
CA ILE A 190 4.54 12.60 20.40
C ILE A 190 6.06 12.71 20.59
N ARG A 191 6.57 13.91 20.89
CA ARG A 191 8.01 14.14 21.15
C ARG A 191 8.48 13.45 22.43
N SER A 192 7.62 13.31 23.43
CA SER A 192 7.95 12.68 24.71
C SER A 192 8.03 11.15 24.63
N LEU A 193 7.52 10.54 23.56
CA LEU A 193 7.54 9.09 23.35
C LEU A 193 8.96 8.52 23.34
N LYS A 194 9.18 7.55 24.24
CA LYS A 194 10.42 6.77 24.34
C LYS A 194 10.34 5.54 23.46
N LEU A 195 10.48 5.75 22.15
CA LEU A 195 10.63 4.70 21.15
C LEU A 195 12.14 4.45 20.97
N GLN A 196 12.68 3.53 21.77
CA GLN A 196 14.03 2.99 21.64
C GLN A 196 13.98 1.64 20.93
#